data_AF-A0A2A2G3L5-F1
#
_entry.id   AF-A0A2A2G3L5-F1
#
_cell.length_a   1.000
_cell.length_b   1.000
_cell.length_c   1.000
_cell.angle_alpha   90.00
_cell.angle_beta   90.00
_cell.angle_gamma   90.00
#
_symmetry.space_group_name_H-M   'P 1'
#
loop_
_entity.id
_entity.type
_entity.pdbx_description
1 polymer ?
#
loop_
_entity_poly.entity_id
_entity_poly.type
_entity_poly.pdbx_seq_one_letter_code
_entity_poly.pdbx_strand_id
1 'polypeptide(L)'
;MPTVRAGYGAPVHPDQFPDPDAAGLEAGLAGAAALLGGRRTAVLTGAGISTESGIPDYRGPGSTPRTPMTFDEFMGSAAMRSHYWARNQYGWRHLARARPNAGHAALARLEESGSVTGVVTQNIDRLHQAAGSLNVVDLHGRYTQVGCMRCATRIPRAVLSDLFDELNPGFYDSISSPDDIDFAPDADAVVPHTAGFRVPDCPVCGGVLKPDVVFFGENAPRHRVLRALRMVDAADALLVVGSSLTVNSGRRFVRHAVRADVPVVIVNHGRTRGDAAARLKVDASATAFLVGLEQRLARP
;
A
#
# COMPACT_ATOMS: atom_id res chain seq x y z
N MET A 1 7.67 23.36 -8.62
CA MET A 1 7.66 22.32 -7.57
C MET A 1 8.02 20.98 -8.21
N PRO A 2 8.90 20.15 -7.61
CA PRO A 2 9.43 18.99 -8.31
C PRO A 2 8.35 17.93 -8.52
N THR A 3 8.18 17.53 -9.77
CA THR A 3 7.42 16.37 -10.26
C THR A 3 7.93 15.10 -9.59
N VAL A 4 7.04 14.19 -9.16
CA VAL A 4 7.45 13.00 -8.40
C VAL A 4 7.02 11.70 -9.07
N ARG A 5 7.99 11.05 -9.70
CA ARG A 5 7.88 9.71 -10.29
C ARG A 5 8.04 8.63 -9.21
N ALA A 6 7.26 7.56 -9.28
CA ALA A 6 7.59 6.31 -8.60
C ALA A 6 8.81 5.69 -9.30
N GLY A 7 9.86 5.36 -8.54
CA GLY A 7 11.09 4.76 -9.06
C GLY A 7 11.64 3.72 -8.07
N TYR A 8 12.36 2.74 -8.60
CA TYR A 8 13.02 1.72 -7.80
C TYR A 8 14.14 2.35 -6.96
N GLY A 9 14.19 2.03 -5.67
CA GLY A 9 15.46 2.01 -4.96
C GLY A 9 16.09 0.61 -5.05
N ALA A 10 17.40 0.58 -4.79
CA ALA A 10 18.30 -0.56 -4.87
C ALA A 10 17.76 -1.88 -4.26
N PRO A 11 18.30 -3.05 -4.68
CA PRO A 11 17.98 -4.34 -4.07
C PRO A 11 18.14 -4.31 -2.56
N VAL A 12 17.30 -5.09 -1.89
CA VAL A 12 17.35 -5.31 -0.45
C VAL A 12 18.60 -6.13 -0.14
N HIS A 13 19.48 -5.62 0.71
CA HIS A 13 20.61 -6.41 1.19
C HIS A 13 20.15 -7.28 2.38
N PRO A 14 20.63 -8.54 2.49
CA PRO A 14 20.24 -9.43 3.59
C PRO A 14 20.61 -8.88 4.98
N ASP A 15 21.59 -7.99 5.06
CA ASP A 15 22.03 -7.30 6.28
C ASP A 15 21.00 -6.26 6.81
N GLN A 16 19.86 -6.12 6.14
CA GLN A 16 18.80 -5.20 6.54
C GLN A 16 17.82 -5.79 7.55
N PHE A 17 17.93 -7.09 7.92
CA PHE A 17 16.97 -7.77 8.81
C PHE A 17 17.64 -8.70 9.84
N PRO A 18 17.26 -8.60 11.14
CA PRO A 18 16.62 -7.42 11.75
C PRO A 18 17.55 -6.20 11.68
N ASP A 19 17.01 -5.00 11.83
CA ASP A 19 17.81 -3.78 11.96
C ASP A 19 18.47 -3.74 13.35
N PRO A 20 19.81 -3.91 13.47
CA PRO A 20 20.47 -4.00 14.76
C PRO A 20 20.48 -2.67 15.53
N ASP A 21 20.24 -1.56 14.83
CA ASP A 21 20.25 -0.20 15.39
C ASP A 21 18.87 0.22 15.91
N ALA A 22 17.83 -0.59 15.67
CA ALA A 22 16.45 -0.32 16.04
C ALA A 22 16.10 -0.84 17.44
N ALA A 23 15.14 -0.19 18.09
CA ALA A 23 14.55 -0.73 19.32
C ALA A 23 13.72 -1.99 19.01
N GLY A 24 13.78 -2.99 19.88
CA GLY A 24 12.84 -4.11 19.86
C GLY A 24 11.43 -3.70 20.31
N LEU A 25 10.46 -4.60 20.16
CA LEU A 25 9.03 -4.33 20.41
C LEU A 25 8.73 -3.68 21.77
N GLU A 26 9.17 -4.27 22.89
CA GLU A 26 8.81 -3.75 24.23
C GLU A 26 9.39 -2.35 24.52
N ALA A 27 10.70 -2.17 24.29
CA ALA A 27 11.34 -0.87 24.45
C ALA A 27 10.78 0.16 23.47
N GLY A 28 10.53 -0.25 22.23
CA GLY A 28 9.92 0.56 21.19
C GLY A 28 8.50 1.01 21.54
N LEU A 29 7.68 0.15 22.13
CA LEU A 29 6.33 0.50 22.57
C LEU A 29 6.34 1.51 23.72
N ALA A 30 7.24 1.35 24.69
CA ALA A 30 7.39 2.31 25.78
C ALA A 30 7.82 3.69 25.24
N GLY A 31 8.83 3.73 24.36
CA GLY A 31 9.29 4.96 23.72
C GLY A 31 8.22 5.60 22.83
N ALA A 32 7.47 4.80 22.07
CA ALA A 32 6.41 5.29 21.21
C ALA A 32 5.25 5.86 22.03
N ALA A 33 4.82 5.18 23.11
CA ALA A 33 3.78 5.72 23.99
C ALA A 33 4.20 7.05 24.62
N ALA A 34 5.46 7.20 25.03
CA ALA A 34 5.98 8.48 25.54
C ALA A 34 6.04 9.58 24.46
N LEU A 35 6.29 9.22 23.20
CA LEU A 35 6.34 10.16 22.08
C LEU A 35 4.98 10.47 21.46
N LEU A 36 3.98 9.61 21.60
CA LEU A 36 2.69 9.74 20.92
C LEU A 36 1.52 9.99 21.90
N GLY A 37 1.70 9.70 23.18
CA GLY A 37 0.69 9.93 24.21
C GLY A 37 0.27 11.40 24.30
N GLY A 38 -1.04 11.64 24.29
CA GLY A 38 -1.63 12.98 24.32
C GLY A 38 -1.43 13.81 23.04
N ARG A 39 -0.86 13.22 21.98
CA ARG A 39 -0.63 13.88 20.68
C ARG A 39 -1.57 13.36 19.62
N ARG A 40 -1.98 14.25 18.71
CA ARG A 40 -2.73 13.88 17.51
C ARG A 40 -1.77 13.33 16.46
N THR A 41 -1.88 12.06 16.14
CA THR A 41 -0.91 11.37 15.28
C THR A 41 -1.47 11.13 13.88
N ALA A 42 -0.75 11.56 12.84
CA ALA A 42 -0.98 11.11 11.48
C ALA A 42 -0.23 9.80 11.24
N VAL A 43 -0.83 8.86 10.51
CA VAL A 43 -0.20 7.56 10.23
C VAL A 43 0.09 7.41 8.74
N LEU A 44 1.30 6.94 8.39
CA LEU A 44 1.68 6.53 7.05
C LEU A 44 1.90 5.02 7.01
N THR A 45 1.13 4.27 6.22
CA THR A 45 1.29 2.81 6.11
C THR A 45 1.84 2.37 4.75
N GLY A 46 2.51 1.22 4.74
CA GLY A 46 2.89 0.48 3.53
C GLY A 46 2.48 -0.99 3.60
N ALA A 47 2.94 -1.79 2.64
CA ALA A 47 2.48 -3.17 2.46
C ALA A 47 2.75 -4.07 3.67
N GLY A 48 3.75 -3.74 4.49
CA GLY A 48 4.12 -4.51 5.67
C GLY A 48 3.04 -4.58 6.76
N ILE A 49 2.03 -3.70 6.75
CA ILE A 49 0.87 -3.83 7.64
C ILE A 49 -0.10 -4.95 7.21
N SER A 50 -0.07 -5.34 5.92
CA SER A 50 -1.02 -6.28 5.31
C SER A 50 -0.45 -7.70 5.15
N THR A 51 0.80 -7.94 5.56
CA THR A 51 1.45 -9.26 5.47
C THR A 51 0.72 -10.33 6.27
N GLU A 52 0.30 -10.03 7.49
CA GLU A 52 -0.52 -10.92 8.32
C GLU A 52 -1.97 -11.08 7.83
N SER A 53 -2.38 -10.31 6.82
CA SER A 53 -3.65 -10.48 6.10
C SER A 53 -3.51 -11.40 4.87
N GLY A 54 -2.34 -12.02 4.67
CA GLY A 54 -2.05 -12.87 3.51
C GLY A 54 -1.70 -12.11 2.24
N ILE A 55 -1.48 -10.79 2.33
CA ILE A 55 -1.02 -9.97 1.21
C ILE A 55 0.50 -9.83 1.33
N PRO A 56 1.30 -10.30 0.36
CA PRO A 56 2.75 -10.17 0.44
C PRO A 56 3.19 -8.70 0.50
N ASP A 57 4.46 -8.45 0.77
CA ASP A 57 5.06 -7.14 0.59
C ASP A 57 6.00 -7.13 -0.63
N TYR A 58 6.65 -6.00 -0.88
CA TYR A 58 7.58 -5.87 -2.01
C TYR A 58 9.05 -6.13 -1.66
N ARG A 59 9.42 -6.08 -0.37
CA ARG A 59 10.83 -5.88 0.07
C ARG A 59 11.18 -6.49 1.43
N GLY A 60 10.30 -7.27 2.04
CA GLY A 60 10.58 -8.03 3.25
C GLY A 60 11.46 -9.26 3.01
N PRO A 61 11.73 -10.03 4.07
CA PRO A 61 12.45 -11.29 3.95
C PRO A 61 11.71 -12.27 3.04
N GLY A 62 12.40 -12.81 2.04
CA GLY A 62 11.82 -13.79 1.10
C GLY A 62 10.97 -13.19 -0.03
N SER A 63 10.86 -11.85 -0.16
CA SER A 63 10.15 -11.25 -1.29
C SER A 63 10.84 -11.58 -2.62
N THR A 64 10.07 -12.07 -3.59
CA THR A 64 10.55 -12.24 -4.97
C THR A 64 10.79 -10.87 -5.62
N PRO A 65 11.97 -10.58 -6.20
CA PRO A 65 12.19 -9.37 -6.97
C PRO A 65 11.20 -9.28 -8.13
N ARG A 66 10.54 -8.13 -8.29
CA ARG A 66 9.59 -7.88 -9.37
C ARG A 66 9.97 -6.64 -10.17
N THR A 67 9.66 -6.70 -11.46
CA THR A 67 9.72 -5.56 -12.38
C THR A 67 8.28 -5.18 -12.77
N PRO A 68 7.55 -4.45 -11.92
CA PRO A 68 6.21 -3.98 -12.23
C PRO A 68 6.16 -3.14 -13.51
N MET A 69 5.02 -3.28 -14.20
CA MET A 69 4.71 -2.55 -15.43
C MET A 69 4.65 -1.04 -15.17
N THR A 70 5.22 -0.27 -16.09
CA THR A 70 5.15 1.19 -16.09
C THR A 70 3.88 1.70 -16.74
N PHE A 71 3.51 2.93 -16.43
CA PHE A 71 2.39 3.62 -17.05
C PHE A 71 2.53 3.68 -18.58
N ASP A 72 3.72 4.01 -19.08
CA ASP A 72 3.98 4.17 -20.50
C ASP A 72 3.91 2.84 -21.24
N GLU A 73 4.39 1.74 -20.65
CA GLU A 73 4.22 0.39 -21.22
C GLU A 73 2.75 -0.01 -21.32
N PHE A 74 1.97 0.22 -20.26
CA PHE A 74 0.54 -0.08 -20.25
C PHE A 74 -0.24 0.75 -21.28
N MET A 75 0.01 2.06 -21.32
CA MET A 75 -0.69 2.95 -22.25
C MET A 75 -0.24 2.74 -23.70
N GLY A 76 1.02 2.41 -23.92
CA GLY A 76 1.64 2.30 -25.24
C GLY A 76 1.31 1.02 -26.01
N SER A 77 0.82 -0.05 -25.37
CA SER A 77 0.63 -1.34 -26.04
C SER A 77 -0.62 -2.11 -25.59
N ALA A 78 -1.47 -2.47 -26.55
CA ALA A 78 -2.62 -3.36 -26.29
C ALA A 78 -2.19 -4.73 -25.78
N ALA A 79 -1.08 -5.27 -26.29
CA ALA A 79 -0.51 -6.52 -25.83
C ALA A 79 -0.03 -6.42 -24.37
N MET A 80 0.57 -5.29 -23.96
CA MET A 80 0.95 -5.06 -22.57
C MET A 80 -0.27 -4.90 -21.65
N ARG A 81 -1.36 -4.28 -22.14
CA ARG A 81 -2.63 -4.24 -21.38
C ARG A 81 -3.22 -5.63 -21.20
N SER A 82 -3.25 -6.44 -22.25
CA SER A 82 -3.64 -7.85 -22.19
C SER A 82 -2.80 -8.60 -21.16
N HIS A 83 -1.47 -8.43 -21.22
CA HIS A 83 -0.53 -9.04 -20.29
C HIS A 83 -0.81 -8.66 -18.84
N TYR A 84 -0.96 -7.36 -18.57
CA TYR A 84 -1.28 -6.85 -17.25
C TYR A 84 -2.61 -7.38 -16.73
N TRP A 85 -3.69 -7.26 -17.52
CA TRP A 85 -5.02 -7.62 -17.07
C TRP A 85 -5.19 -9.13 -16.87
N ALA A 86 -4.53 -9.96 -17.69
CA ALA A 86 -4.51 -11.41 -17.48
C ALA A 86 -3.91 -11.80 -16.11
N ARG A 87 -2.82 -11.14 -15.72
CA ARG A 87 -2.15 -11.35 -14.42
C ARG A 87 -2.96 -10.75 -13.27
N ASN A 88 -3.45 -9.53 -13.47
CA ASN A 88 -4.24 -8.80 -12.49
C ASN A 88 -5.57 -9.49 -12.17
N GLN A 89 -6.27 -10.03 -13.19
CA GLN A 89 -7.54 -10.74 -13.01
C GLN A 89 -7.38 -11.96 -12.13
N TYR A 90 -6.29 -12.71 -12.29
CA TYR A 90 -5.98 -13.84 -11.44
C TYR A 90 -5.67 -13.41 -9.99
N GLY A 91 -4.75 -12.47 -9.80
CA GLY A 91 -4.37 -12.00 -8.47
C GLY A 91 -5.49 -11.26 -7.73
N TRP A 92 -6.39 -10.60 -8.47
CA TRP A 92 -7.54 -9.88 -7.90
C TRP A 92 -8.45 -10.83 -7.11
N ARG A 93 -8.66 -12.06 -7.58
CA ARG A 93 -9.51 -13.06 -6.91
C ARG A 93 -8.97 -13.44 -5.52
N HIS A 94 -7.66 -13.38 -5.33
CA HIS A 94 -7.00 -13.64 -4.05
C HIS A 94 -7.10 -12.41 -3.14
N LEU A 95 -6.71 -11.24 -3.65
CA LEU A 95 -6.76 -9.98 -2.89
C LEU A 95 -8.16 -9.58 -2.44
N ALA A 96 -9.19 -9.84 -3.26
CA ALA A 96 -10.58 -9.56 -2.91
C ALA A 96 -11.08 -10.34 -1.68
N ARG A 97 -10.39 -11.43 -1.29
CA ARG A 97 -10.72 -12.25 -0.12
C ARG A 97 -9.96 -11.84 1.14
N ALA A 98 -8.94 -10.99 1.01
CA ALA A 98 -8.14 -10.55 2.15
C ALA A 98 -9.01 -9.82 3.18
N ARG A 99 -8.79 -10.11 4.46
CA ARG A 99 -9.50 -9.51 5.59
C ARG A 99 -8.52 -8.64 6.38
N PRO A 100 -8.99 -7.54 7.00
CA PRO A 100 -8.13 -6.77 7.89
C PRO A 100 -7.64 -7.62 9.06
N ASN A 101 -6.39 -7.43 9.45
CA ASN A 101 -5.81 -8.05 10.64
C ASN A 101 -5.99 -7.17 11.90
N ALA A 102 -5.49 -7.65 13.04
CA ALA A 102 -5.59 -6.94 14.31
C ALA A 102 -4.89 -5.58 14.32
N GLY A 103 -3.84 -5.38 13.50
CA GLY A 103 -3.15 -4.09 13.37
C GLY A 103 -4.03 -3.02 12.72
N HIS A 104 -4.74 -3.39 11.65
CA HIS A 104 -5.73 -2.49 11.03
C HIS A 104 -6.85 -2.13 12.01
N ALA A 105 -7.37 -3.12 12.74
CA ALA A 105 -8.42 -2.90 13.73
C ALA A 105 -7.94 -2.00 14.89
N ALA A 106 -6.69 -2.16 15.34
CA ALA A 106 -6.09 -1.31 16.36
C ALA A 106 -5.96 0.14 15.87
N LEU A 107 -5.56 0.37 14.61
CA LEU A 107 -5.52 1.73 14.03
C LEU A 107 -6.92 2.36 13.94
N ALA A 108 -7.94 1.59 13.60
CA ALA A 108 -9.32 2.10 13.59
C ALA A 108 -9.79 2.53 14.99
N ARG A 109 -9.46 1.77 16.05
CA ARG A 109 -9.77 2.16 17.44
C ARG A 109 -8.94 3.35 17.94
N LEU A 110 -7.68 3.43 17.54
CA LEU A 110 -6.84 4.61 17.80
C LEU A 110 -7.38 5.86 17.10
N GLU A 111 -7.99 5.72 15.92
CA GLU A 111 -8.69 6.82 15.25
C GLU A 111 -9.98 7.19 16.00
N GLU A 112 -10.78 6.21 16.40
CA GLU A 112 -12.02 6.40 17.15
C GLU A 112 -11.79 7.14 18.48
N SER A 113 -10.70 6.84 19.18
CA SER A 113 -10.29 7.53 20.41
C SER A 113 -9.68 8.92 20.20
N GLY A 114 -9.45 9.34 18.95
CA GLY A 114 -8.84 10.63 18.62
C GLY A 114 -7.32 10.69 18.72
N SER A 115 -6.66 9.60 19.11
CA SER A 115 -5.18 9.52 19.16
C SER A 115 -4.57 9.54 17.75
N VAL A 116 -5.24 8.91 16.79
CA VAL A 116 -4.89 8.96 15.37
C VAL A 116 -5.86 9.87 14.64
N THR A 117 -5.36 10.84 13.90
CA THR A 117 -6.22 11.77 13.13
C THR A 117 -6.57 11.27 11.75
N GLY A 118 -5.86 10.27 11.25
CA GLY A 118 -6.11 9.67 9.94
C GLY A 118 -4.92 8.89 9.41
N VAL A 119 -5.18 8.16 8.32
CA VAL A 119 -4.22 7.22 7.72
C VAL A 119 -3.93 7.62 6.27
N VAL A 120 -2.68 7.86 5.94
CA VAL A 120 -2.17 7.91 4.57
C VAL A 120 -1.63 6.51 4.25
N THR A 121 -2.29 5.77 3.37
CA THR A 121 -1.83 4.43 2.98
C THR A 121 -1.23 4.43 1.58
N GLN A 122 -0.10 3.77 1.43
CA GLN A 122 0.48 3.41 0.12
C GLN A 122 -0.21 2.17 -0.46
N ASN A 123 -0.94 1.42 0.35
CA ASN A 123 -1.59 0.19 -0.09
C ASN A 123 -2.83 0.52 -0.91
N ILE A 124 -3.18 -0.39 -1.81
CA ILE A 124 -4.40 -0.31 -2.62
C ILE A 124 -5.49 -1.27 -2.14
N ASP A 125 -5.20 -2.03 -1.07
CA ASP A 125 -5.92 -3.19 -0.55
C ASP A 125 -7.25 -2.89 0.18
N ARG A 126 -7.50 -1.62 0.49
CA ARG A 126 -8.72 -1.17 1.19
C ARG A 126 -8.95 -1.78 2.58
N LEU A 127 -7.93 -2.42 3.18
CA LEU A 127 -8.07 -3.11 4.47
C LEU A 127 -8.27 -2.14 5.63
N HIS A 128 -7.71 -0.93 5.57
CA HIS A 128 -7.97 0.11 6.57
C HIS A 128 -9.46 0.48 6.66
N GLN A 129 -10.10 0.72 5.52
CA GLN A 129 -11.52 1.05 5.49
C GLN A 129 -12.39 -0.14 5.89
N ALA A 130 -12.01 -1.35 5.50
CA ALA A 130 -12.69 -2.56 5.93
C ALA A 130 -12.54 -2.83 7.44
N ALA A 131 -11.48 -2.33 8.08
CA ALA A 131 -11.29 -2.38 9.53
C ALA A 131 -12.07 -1.30 10.30
N GLY A 132 -12.65 -0.32 9.59
CA GLY A 132 -13.42 0.77 10.19
C GLY A 132 -12.71 2.13 10.20
N SER A 133 -11.50 2.26 9.66
CA SER A 133 -10.86 3.58 9.56
C SER A 133 -11.63 4.50 8.62
N LEU A 134 -11.88 5.74 9.05
CA LEU A 134 -12.74 6.69 8.35
C LEU A 134 -11.93 7.72 7.54
N ASN A 135 -10.92 8.33 8.14
CA ASN A 135 -10.11 9.38 7.53
C ASN A 135 -8.89 8.81 6.80
N VAL A 136 -9.14 8.06 5.71
CA VAL A 136 -8.08 7.39 4.94
C VAL A 136 -7.77 8.12 3.63
N VAL A 137 -6.49 8.34 3.33
CA VAL A 137 -5.97 8.76 2.02
C VAL A 137 -5.34 7.56 1.32
N ASP A 138 -6.03 7.03 0.29
CA ASP A 138 -5.51 6.00 -0.61
C ASP A 138 -4.48 6.61 -1.59
N LEU A 139 -3.23 6.80 -1.15
CA LEU A 139 -2.22 7.57 -1.90
C LEU A 139 -1.99 7.01 -3.30
N HIS A 140 -1.89 5.69 -3.41
CA HIS A 140 -1.68 4.98 -4.69
C HIS A 140 -2.98 4.47 -5.31
N GLY A 141 -4.13 4.89 -4.79
CA GLY A 141 -5.44 4.47 -5.28
C GLY A 141 -5.91 3.17 -4.65
N ARG A 142 -6.83 2.46 -5.32
CA ARG A 142 -7.55 1.31 -4.78
C ARG A 142 -7.81 0.26 -5.85
N TYR A 143 -7.58 -1.01 -5.53
CA TYR A 143 -7.80 -2.10 -6.49
C TYR A 143 -9.28 -2.29 -6.85
N THR A 144 -10.20 -1.80 -6.02
CA THR A 144 -11.66 -1.99 -6.17
C THR A 144 -12.29 -1.13 -7.27
N GLN A 145 -11.51 -0.34 -8.00
CA GLN A 145 -11.98 0.58 -9.03
C GLN A 145 -11.12 0.56 -10.27
N VAL A 146 -11.77 0.82 -11.40
CA VAL A 146 -11.15 0.99 -12.72
C VAL A 146 -11.62 2.32 -13.30
N GLY A 147 -10.71 3.06 -13.93
CA GLY A 147 -11.01 4.33 -14.59
C GLY A 147 -10.75 4.26 -16.09
N CYS A 148 -11.60 4.92 -16.88
CA CYS A 148 -11.30 5.19 -18.27
C CYS A 148 -10.31 6.35 -18.40
N MET A 149 -9.23 6.13 -19.15
CA MET A 149 -8.19 7.14 -19.39
C MET A 149 -8.61 8.25 -20.35
N ARG A 150 -9.80 8.16 -20.96
CA ARG A 150 -10.37 9.18 -21.88
C ARG A 150 -11.49 9.99 -21.22
N CYS A 151 -12.58 9.33 -20.79
CA CYS A 151 -13.77 10.02 -20.27
C CYS A 151 -13.87 10.03 -18.74
N ALA A 152 -12.88 9.49 -18.02
CA ALA A 152 -12.85 9.39 -16.56
C ALA A 152 -14.00 8.60 -15.91
N THR A 153 -14.81 7.88 -16.69
CA THR A 153 -15.83 6.94 -16.18
C THR A 153 -15.16 5.96 -15.22
N ARG A 154 -15.78 5.75 -14.06
CA ARG A 154 -15.34 4.79 -13.04
C ARG A 154 -16.23 3.56 -13.04
N ILE A 155 -15.60 2.39 -12.97
CA ILE A 155 -16.26 1.09 -12.99
C ILE A 155 -15.78 0.31 -11.75
N PRO A 156 -16.68 -0.30 -10.96
CA PRO A 156 -16.28 -1.23 -9.92
C PRO A 156 -15.44 -2.36 -10.49
N ARG A 157 -14.32 -2.70 -9.83
CA ARG A 157 -13.42 -3.75 -10.33
C ARG A 157 -14.10 -5.13 -10.41
N ALA A 158 -15.08 -5.40 -9.54
CA ALA A 158 -15.88 -6.63 -9.57
C ALA A 158 -16.66 -6.76 -10.89
N VAL A 159 -17.32 -5.69 -11.35
CA VAL A 159 -18.05 -5.68 -12.63
C VAL A 159 -17.12 -5.96 -13.81
N LEU A 160 -15.93 -5.37 -13.82
CA LEU A 160 -14.95 -5.66 -14.87
C LEU A 160 -14.41 -7.10 -14.76
N SER A 161 -14.37 -7.67 -13.55
CA SER A 161 -13.97 -9.05 -13.31
C SER A 161 -14.92 -10.02 -13.99
N ASP A 162 -16.23 -9.84 -13.78
CA ASP A 162 -17.26 -10.68 -14.37
C ASP A 162 -17.20 -10.60 -15.91
N LEU A 163 -17.01 -9.39 -16.44
CA LEU A 163 -16.82 -9.19 -17.88
C LEU A 163 -15.54 -9.84 -18.41
N PHE A 164 -14.44 -9.83 -17.66
CA PHE A 164 -13.24 -10.58 -18.05
C PHE A 164 -13.51 -12.07 -18.14
N ASP A 165 -14.29 -12.64 -17.22
CA ASP A 165 -14.61 -14.06 -17.20
C ASP A 165 -15.52 -14.43 -18.39
N GLU A 166 -16.51 -13.60 -18.72
CA GLU A 166 -17.35 -13.75 -19.91
C GLU A 166 -16.54 -13.66 -21.22
N LEU A 167 -15.61 -12.71 -21.28
CA LEU A 167 -14.77 -12.51 -22.45
C LEU A 167 -13.64 -13.55 -22.57
N ASN A 168 -13.30 -14.27 -21.51
CA ASN A 168 -12.14 -15.17 -21.51
C ASN A 168 -12.51 -16.54 -20.93
N PRO A 169 -13.50 -17.24 -21.51
CA PRO A 169 -13.94 -18.52 -20.99
C PRO A 169 -12.77 -19.53 -21.04
N GLY A 170 -12.54 -20.21 -19.92
CA GLY A 170 -11.52 -21.23 -19.77
C GLY A 170 -10.06 -20.75 -19.77
N PHE A 171 -9.82 -19.42 -19.72
CA PHE A 171 -8.46 -18.87 -19.84
C PHE A 171 -7.50 -19.36 -18.75
N TYR A 172 -8.03 -19.73 -17.57
CA TYR A 172 -7.26 -20.20 -16.43
C TYR A 172 -7.39 -21.71 -16.17
N ASP A 173 -8.03 -22.48 -17.06
CA ASP A 173 -8.30 -23.92 -16.84
C ASP A 173 -7.02 -24.77 -16.76
N SER A 174 -5.92 -24.28 -17.34
CA SER A 174 -4.62 -24.94 -17.29
C SER A 174 -3.89 -24.73 -15.95
N ILE A 175 -4.43 -23.93 -15.03
CA ILE A 175 -3.84 -23.68 -13.72
C ILE A 175 -4.37 -24.73 -12.75
N SER A 176 -3.57 -25.77 -12.52
CA SER A 176 -3.96 -26.93 -11.71
C SER A 176 -3.97 -26.66 -10.20
N SER A 177 -3.20 -25.67 -9.73
CA SER A 177 -3.01 -25.38 -8.30
C SER A 177 -2.95 -23.86 -8.09
N PRO A 178 -4.00 -23.23 -7.53
CA PRO A 178 -3.99 -21.81 -7.18
C PRO A 178 -2.97 -21.44 -6.11
N ASP A 179 -2.60 -22.41 -5.24
CA ASP A 179 -1.72 -22.19 -4.09
C ASP A 179 -0.25 -22.01 -4.49
N ASP A 180 0.12 -22.42 -5.71
CA ASP A 180 1.49 -22.32 -6.23
C ASP A 180 1.76 -21.01 -7.00
N ILE A 181 0.77 -20.10 -7.07
CA ILE A 181 0.90 -18.86 -7.83
C ILE A 181 1.30 -17.70 -6.93
N ASP A 182 2.54 -17.27 -7.14
CA ASP A 182 3.08 -16.04 -6.58
C ASP A 182 2.33 -14.80 -7.07
N PHE A 183 1.73 -14.05 -6.14
CA PHE A 183 1.11 -12.75 -6.41
C PHE A 183 1.82 -11.61 -5.68
N ALA A 184 1.64 -10.39 -6.19
CA ALA A 184 2.17 -9.16 -5.64
C ALA A 184 1.10 -8.38 -4.86
N PRO A 185 1.49 -7.37 -4.07
CA PRO A 185 0.56 -6.58 -3.26
C PRO A 185 -0.45 -5.76 -4.08
N ASP A 186 -0.20 -5.57 -5.38
CA ASP A 186 -1.05 -4.84 -6.33
C ASP A 186 -1.92 -5.74 -7.24
N ALA A 187 -2.04 -7.03 -6.88
CA ALA A 187 -2.74 -8.07 -7.62
C ALA A 187 -2.01 -8.61 -8.85
N ASP A 188 -0.74 -8.25 -9.06
CA ASP A 188 0.04 -8.83 -10.15
C ASP A 188 0.46 -10.28 -9.83
N ALA A 189 -0.13 -11.25 -10.52
CA ALA A 189 0.16 -12.68 -10.36
C ALA A 189 1.05 -13.23 -11.48
N VAL A 190 1.90 -14.21 -11.17
CA VAL A 190 2.66 -14.94 -12.19
C VAL A 190 1.78 -16.01 -12.82
N VAL A 191 1.27 -15.75 -14.03
CA VAL A 191 0.45 -16.72 -14.79
C VAL A 191 1.27 -17.34 -15.94
N PRO A 192 1.04 -18.63 -16.30
CA PRO A 192 1.84 -19.32 -17.33
C PRO A 192 1.75 -18.70 -18.73
N HIS A 193 0.60 -18.10 -19.05
CA HIS A 193 0.32 -17.55 -20.37
C HIS A 193 -0.59 -16.32 -20.24
N THR A 194 -0.35 -15.32 -21.09
CA THR A 194 -1.12 -14.06 -21.10
C THR A 194 -1.58 -13.63 -22.49
N ALA A 195 -1.16 -14.32 -23.55
CA ALA A 195 -1.54 -13.95 -24.91
C ALA A 195 -3.03 -14.25 -25.14
N GLY A 196 -3.67 -13.54 -26.06
CA GLY A 196 -5.08 -13.76 -26.37
C GLY A 196 -6.09 -13.38 -25.26
N PHE A 197 -5.65 -12.85 -24.11
CA PHE A 197 -6.56 -12.34 -23.09
C PHE A 197 -7.29 -11.09 -23.61
N ARG A 198 -8.60 -11.18 -23.75
CA ARG A 198 -9.46 -10.12 -24.27
C ARG A 198 -9.74 -9.10 -23.18
N VAL A 199 -9.38 -7.85 -23.46
CA VAL A 199 -9.62 -6.70 -22.57
C VAL A 199 -10.69 -5.81 -23.20
N PRO A 200 -11.80 -5.53 -22.51
CA PRO A 200 -12.83 -4.65 -23.04
C PRO A 200 -12.38 -3.18 -23.02
N ASP A 201 -12.88 -2.42 -23.99
CA ASP A 201 -12.78 -0.97 -23.96
C ASP A 201 -13.82 -0.37 -23.02
N CYS A 202 -13.68 0.93 -22.72
CA CYS A 202 -14.67 1.65 -21.94
C CYS A 202 -16.05 1.60 -22.62
N PRO A 203 -17.12 1.18 -21.92
CA PRO A 203 -18.44 1.03 -22.50
C PRO A 203 -19.10 2.38 -22.87
N VAL A 204 -18.53 3.50 -22.42
CA VAL A 204 -19.05 4.85 -22.68
C VAL A 204 -18.39 5.51 -23.89
N CYS A 205 -17.08 5.32 -24.10
CA CYS A 205 -16.33 6.10 -25.09
C CYS A 205 -15.30 5.30 -25.91
N GLY A 206 -15.23 3.98 -25.71
CA GLY A 206 -14.23 3.11 -26.35
C GLY A 206 -12.78 3.38 -25.92
N GLY A 207 -12.57 4.11 -24.82
CA GLY A 207 -11.23 4.44 -24.31
C GLY A 207 -10.62 3.34 -23.44
N VAL A 208 -9.30 3.39 -23.25
CA VAL A 208 -8.55 2.44 -22.42
C VAL A 208 -9.04 2.46 -20.96
N LEU A 209 -9.30 1.27 -20.42
CA LEU A 209 -9.56 1.05 -19.00
C LEU A 209 -8.27 0.70 -18.25
N LYS A 210 -7.99 1.43 -17.17
CA LYS A 210 -6.83 1.22 -16.28
C LYS A 210 -7.33 1.07 -14.84
N PRO A 211 -6.76 0.17 -14.01
CA PRO A 211 -7.09 0.18 -12.59
C PRO A 211 -6.81 1.57 -11.97
N ASP A 212 -7.60 1.97 -10.98
CA ASP A 212 -7.39 3.19 -10.17
C ASP A 212 -6.21 2.97 -9.20
N VAL A 213 -5.05 2.63 -9.75
CA VAL A 213 -3.79 2.37 -9.08
C VAL A 213 -2.72 3.22 -9.74
N VAL A 214 -1.85 3.87 -8.95
CA VAL A 214 -0.74 4.67 -9.49
C VAL A 214 0.37 3.74 -9.95
N PHE A 215 0.63 3.71 -11.27
CA PHE A 215 1.68 2.88 -11.85
C PHE A 215 3.06 3.49 -11.64
N PHE A 216 4.11 2.69 -11.87
CA PHE A 216 5.47 3.22 -11.98
C PHE A 216 5.56 4.20 -13.15
N GLY A 217 6.26 5.33 -12.93
CA GLY A 217 6.27 6.45 -13.88
C GLY A 217 5.03 7.37 -13.80
N GLU A 218 3.93 6.94 -13.19
CA GLU A 218 2.72 7.77 -12.99
C GLU A 218 2.86 8.68 -11.76
N ASN A 219 2.21 9.84 -11.81
CA ASN A 219 2.11 10.72 -10.65
C ASN A 219 0.89 10.37 -9.81
N ALA A 220 1.05 10.29 -8.50
CA ALA A 220 -0.09 10.22 -7.60
C ALA A 220 -0.98 11.47 -7.77
N PRO A 221 -2.32 11.34 -7.79
CA PRO A 221 -3.22 12.46 -7.98
C PRO A 221 -2.95 13.61 -7.00
N ARG A 222 -2.83 14.84 -7.51
CA ARG A 222 -2.46 16.03 -6.72
C ARG A 222 -3.36 16.24 -5.49
N HIS A 223 -4.66 16.01 -5.63
CA HIS A 223 -5.61 16.17 -4.53
C HIS A 223 -5.35 15.19 -3.37
N ARG A 224 -4.92 13.95 -3.66
CA ARG A 224 -4.55 12.94 -2.65
C ARG A 224 -3.28 13.38 -1.91
N VAL A 225 -2.26 13.83 -2.66
CA VAL A 225 -1.00 14.32 -2.08
C VAL A 225 -1.24 15.53 -1.19
N LEU A 226 -2.01 16.53 -1.65
CA LEU A 226 -2.31 17.72 -0.86
C LEU A 226 -3.12 17.40 0.40
N ARG A 227 -4.06 16.46 0.32
CA ARG A 227 -4.82 16.01 1.50
C ARG A 227 -3.91 15.29 2.51
N ALA A 228 -3.00 14.43 2.04
CA ALA A 228 -2.02 13.77 2.90
C ALA A 228 -1.06 14.78 3.55
N LEU A 229 -0.58 15.80 2.81
CA LEU A 229 0.24 16.86 3.40
C LEU A 229 -0.50 17.61 4.50
N ARG A 230 -1.75 18.03 4.26
CA ARG A 230 -2.58 18.70 5.29
C ARG A 230 -2.80 17.83 6.52
N MET A 231 -2.93 16.50 6.35
CA MET A 231 -3.06 15.57 7.46
C MET A 231 -1.79 15.55 8.32
N VAL A 232 -0.61 15.60 7.69
CA VAL A 232 0.67 15.71 8.41
C VAL A 232 0.84 17.08 9.05
N ASP A 233 0.46 18.17 8.37
CA ASP A 233 0.53 19.54 8.90
C ASP A 233 -0.34 19.74 10.14
N ALA A 234 -1.47 19.04 10.22
CA ALA A 234 -2.41 19.16 11.33
C ALA A 234 -2.06 18.25 12.52
N ALA A 235 -1.10 17.34 12.36
CA ALA A 235 -0.72 16.36 13.38
C ALA A 235 0.46 16.84 14.21
N ASP A 236 0.51 16.38 15.46
CA ASP A 236 1.57 16.68 16.41
C ASP A 236 2.70 15.61 16.35
N ALA A 237 2.46 14.50 15.63
CA ALA A 237 3.44 13.44 15.34
C ALA A 237 3.08 12.67 14.05
N LEU A 238 4.09 12.07 13.42
CA LEU A 238 3.93 11.13 12.31
C LEU A 238 4.39 9.73 12.71
N LEU A 239 3.50 8.74 12.60
CA LEU A 239 3.83 7.33 12.76
C LEU A 239 3.90 6.64 11.38
N VAL A 240 5.04 6.06 11.04
CA VAL A 240 5.21 5.23 9.83
C VAL A 240 5.13 3.76 10.21
N VAL A 241 4.29 2.98 9.53
CA VAL A 241 4.05 1.56 9.82
C VAL A 241 4.25 0.70 8.57
N GLY A 242 5.13 -0.30 8.64
CA GLY A 242 5.23 -1.35 7.62
C GLY A 242 5.59 -0.81 6.23
N SER A 243 6.50 0.15 6.15
CA SER A 243 6.94 0.76 4.90
C SER A 243 8.46 0.94 4.87
N SER A 244 9.11 0.37 3.85
CA SER A 244 10.55 0.59 3.58
C SER A 244 10.89 2.04 3.22
N LEU A 245 9.88 2.84 2.83
CA LEU A 245 10.04 4.23 2.36
C LEU A 245 11.00 4.39 1.16
N THR A 246 11.26 3.30 0.44
CA THR A 246 12.17 3.30 -0.70
C THR A 246 11.65 4.18 -1.85
N VAL A 247 10.33 4.19 -2.04
CA VAL A 247 9.67 5.02 -3.05
C VAL A 247 9.39 6.41 -2.49
N ASN A 248 9.74 7.45 -3.25
CA ASN A 248 9.59 8.84 -2.81
C ASN A 248 8.12 9.28 -2.60
N SER A 249 7.15 8.50 -3.08
CA SER A 249 5.73 8.75 -2.89
C SER A 249 5.33 8.77 -1.41
N GLY A 250 5.79 7.80 -0.60
CA GLY A 250 5.61 7.81 0.86
C GLY A 250 6.66 8.64 1.59
N ARG A 251 7.95 8.50 1.23
CA ARG A 251 9.08 9.17 1.93
C ARG A 251 8.96 10.70 1.99
N ARG A 252 8.26 11.32 1.04
CA ARG A 252 8.03 12.76 1.05
C ARG A 252 7.33 13.25 2.32
N PHE A 253 6.44 12.44 2.91
CA PHE A 253 5.68 12.84 4.10
C PHE A 253 6.58 12.83 5.34
N VAL A 254 7.54 11.90 5.42
CA VAL A 254 8.59 11.91 6.45
C VAL A 254 9.46 13.16 6.32
N ARG A 255 9.93 13.46 5.10
CA ARG A 255 10.73 14.69 4.85
C ARG A 255 9.94 15.97 5.12
N HIS A 256 8.63 15.94 4.92
CA HIS A 256 7.74 17.06 5.20
C HIS A 256 7.58 17.25 6.70
N ALA A 257 7.29 16.18 7.44
CA ALA A 257 7.21 16.17 8.91
C ALA A 257 8.48 16.74 9.55
N VAL A 258 9.67 16.26 9.13
CA VAL A 258 10.95 16.78 9.65
C VAL A 258 11.14 18.28 9.40
N ARG A 259 10.75 18.79 8.22
CA ARG A 259 10.85 20.23 7.92
C ARG A 259 9.87 21.07 8.74
N ALA A 260 8.76 20.47 9.16
CA ALA A 260 7.75 21.09 10.00
C ALA A 260 7.99 20.85 11.50
N ASP A 261 9.15 20.26 11.88
CA ASP A 261 9.48 19.87 13.26
C ASP A 261 8.48 18.89 13.90
N VAL A 262 7.77 18.12 13.07
CA VAL A 262 6.87 17.06 13.52
C VAL A 262 7.69 15.79 13.79
N PRO A 263 7.70 15.26 15.03
CA PRO A 263 8.46 14.06 15.37
C PRO A 263 7.97 12.84 14.58
N VAL A 264 8.91 12.04 14.09
CA VAL A 264 8.62 10.83 13.32
C VAL A 264 8.97 9.60 14.14
N VAL A 265 8.01 8.68 14.27
CA VAL A 265 8.22 7.32 14.78
C VAL A 265 8.08 6.35 13.62
N ILE A 266 8.99 5.38 13.50
CA ILE A 266 8.94 4.35 12.46
C ILE A 266 8.87 2.98 13.12
N VAL A 267 7.86 2.19 12.78
CA VAL A 267 7.83 0.75 13.04
C VAL A 267 7.87 0.01 11.70
N ASN A 268 8.92 -0.78 11.52
CA ASN A 268 9.11 -1.56 10.31
C ASN A 268 10.14 -2.66 10.58
N HIS A 269 9.87 -3.88 10.12
CA HIS A 269 10.91 -4.90 10.06
C HIS A 269 12.00 -4.49 9.09
N GLY A 270 13.23 -4.45 9.59
CA GLY A 270 14.40 -4.03 8.85
C GLY A 270 14.49 -2.54 8.55
N ARG A 271 15.61 -2.18 7.91
CA ARG A 271 15.99 -0.79 7.60
C ARG A 271 15.01 -0.09 6.65
N THR A 272 14.87 1.22 6.79
CA THR A 272 14.07 2.07 5.90
C THR A 272 14.89 3.24 5.37
N ARG A 273 14.43 3.85 4.27
CA ARG A 273 15.01 5.11 3.79
C ARG A 273 14.63 6.34 4.63
N GLY A 274 13.98 6.14 5.77
CA GLY A 274 13.58 7.18 6.72
C GLY A 274 14.24 7.08 8.10
N ASP A 275 15.09 6.07 8.37
CA ASP A 275 15.58 5.81 9.73
C ASP A 275 16.32 7.00 10.34
N ALA A 276 17.20 7.66 9.59
CA ALA A 276 17.94 8.85 10.05
C ALA A 276 17.04 10.07 10.37
N ALA A 277 15.78 10.05 9.93
CA ALA A 277 14.79 11.08 10.23
C ALA A 277 13.89 10.72 11.42
N ALA A 278 13.95 9.48 11.91
CA ALA A 278 13.10 8.99 12.98
C ALA A 278 13.66 9.42 14.34
N ARG A 279 12.77 9.92 15.20
CA ARG A 279 13.07 10.12 16.63
C ARG A 279 13.06 8.79 17.38
N LEU A 280 12.33 7.81 16.86
CA LEU A 280 12.34 6.43 17.33
C LEU A 280 12.12 5.49 16.13
N LYS A 281 12.99 4.49 16.01
CA LYS A 281 12.87 3.38 15.08
C LYS A 281 12.68 2.09 15.86
N VAL A 282 11.66 1.32 15.49
CA VAL A 282 11.31 0.03 16.08
C VAL A 282 11.34 -1.05 15.00
N ASP A 283 12.09 -2.12 15.24
CA ASP A 283 12.04 -3.34 14.43
C ASP A 283 11.11 -4.34 15.11
N ALA A 284 9.88 -4.42 14.59
CA ALA A 284 8.85 -5.31 15.08
C ALA A 284 7.73 -5.51 14.05
N SER A 285 6.87 -6.51 14.29
CA SER A 285 5.64 -6.69 13.52
C SER A 285 4.77 -5.44 13.65
N ALA A 286 4.27 -4.97 12.52
CA ALA A 286 3.34 -3.86 12.46
C ALA A 286 2.08 -4.12 13.31
N THR A 287 1.53 -5.33 13.23
CA THR A 287 0.36 -5.73 14.02
C THR A 287 0.66 -5.74 15.50
N ALA A 288 1.73 -6.43 15.92
CA ALA A 288 2.09 -6.54 17.33
C ALA A 288 2.33 -5.16 17.95
N PHE A 289 3.01 -4.27 17.23
CA PHE A 289 3.23 -2.90 17.66
C PHE A 289 1.94 -2.10 17.76
N LEU A 290 1.07 -2.14 16.75
CA LEU A 290 -0.17 -1.35 16.77
C LEU A 290 -1.13 -1.78 17.89
N VAL A 291 -1.29 -3.09 18.10
CA VAL A 291 -2.09 -3.64 19.20
C VAL A 291 -1.50 -3.24 20.55
N GLY A 292 -0.18 -3.34 20.71
CA GLY A 292 0.50 -2.94 21.95
C GLY A 292 0.45 -1.43 22.21
N LEU A 293 0.50 -0.61 21.15
CA LEU A 293 0.39 0.84 21.25
C LEU A 293 -1.02 1.26 21.66
N GLU A 294 -2.05 0.68 21.03
CA GLU A 294 -3.44 0.87 21.41
C GLU A 294 -3.68 0.61 22.90
N GLN A 295 -3.21 -0.53 23.41
CA GLN A 295 -3.36 -0.88 24.82
C GLN A 295 -2.65 0.09 25.77
N ARG A 296 -1.55 0.72 25.35
CA ARG A 296 -0.79 1.69 26.15
C ARG A 296 -1.43 3.07 26.11
N LEU A 297 -1.97 3.49 24.97
CA LEU A 297 -2.63 4.80 24.82
C LEU A 297 -4.08 4.82 25.33
N ALA A 298 -4.73 3.66 25.41
CA ALA A 298 -6.05 3.51 26.01
C ALA A 298 -6.05 3.55 27.55
N ARG A 299 -4.87 3.50 28.19
CA ARG A 299 -4.74 3.60 29.64
C ARG A 299 -4.74 5.07 30.06
N PRO A 300 -5.66 5.49 30.95
CA PRO A 300 -5.74 6.87 31.44
C PRO A 300 -4.51 7.30 32.25
#